data_AF-A0A9X3J4K8-F1
#
_entry.id   AF-A0A9X3J4K8-F1
#
_cell.length_a   1.000
_cell.length_b   1.000
_cell.length_c   1.000
_cell.angle_alpha   90.00
_cell.angle_beta   90.00
_cell.angle_gamma   90.00
#
_symmetry.space_group_name_H-M   'P 1'
#
loop_
_entity.id
_entity.type
_entity.pdbx_description
1 polymer ?
#
loop_
_entity_poly.entity_id
_entity_poly.type
_entity_poly.pdbx_seq_one_letter_code
_entity_poly.pdbx_strand_id
1 'polypeptide(L)'
;MMMLRRSLALVRAFAVVSLAACTVPGDDDSASASDAGTAPPNSGTGDTAPTTGAPTTGDIVPEVDWPTLECDPLVPTYCGFPFPSNVFTAADPTTVTGRRLALSAALLPDRAQGQPAQPDLWNRSDGFSPGLAVMSHLPGATVAGLPGPWTLEDSLAFDSPTVLIDADTGDRIAHFAELDMSHDQDDRRAFMLRPVVRLADDHRYIAAIRRVVDGDGDALPPSAAFKALRDGEAFDDPSIDERRGLYADIFTRLEQAGVARDDLQLAWDFTTASRENNTAGLLRMRDEALATVGDDGPAYTLTLVDAEHPDARVGLYVEGTMTVPLYLDQPGPGARLVLGDDGLPQQNGAAEFEFTLVIPTSAFTTPATPLQYGHGLLGSGRQDIQLDHRIAFADTYGYALFAVDWIGMAADDAVAIAEFVAAGDLEQFVTLVDRLHQGILNSLLAMRLVSGALVDDPMLQPMGQPLIDPSERYYHGDSQGGILGATYMALSTDVERGLLGVPGQPYSLLLGRGEELAELFAPLNSAFPDGLDRRWCSRCSRSCGTAPSRPGTATPSAPTTCPARRPRRS
;
A
#
# COMPACT_ATOMS: atom_id res chain seq x y z
N MET A 1 -1.10 18.84 35.40
CA MET A 1 0.05 17.99 35.81
C MET A 1 -0.19 16.47 35.72
N MET A 2 -1.43 15.98 35.59
CA MET A 2 -1.72 14.55 35.43
C MET A 2 -1.84 14.10 33.95
N MET A 3 -2.16 15.02 33.03
CA MET A 3 -2.16 14.78 31.58
C MET A 3 -0.76 14.72 30.96
N LEU A 4 0.22 15.45 31.50
CA LEU A 4 1.60 15.48 30.99
C LEU A 4 2.38 14.16 31.24
N ARG A 5 1.90 13.31 32.16
CA ARG A 5 2.55 12.01 32.48
C ARG A 5 2.12 10.87 31.56
N ARG A 6 0.99 10.99 30.85
CA ARG A 6 0.55 9.97 29.87
C ARG A 6 1.25 10.14 28.52
N SER A 7 1.54 11.38 28.12
CA SER A 7 2.29 11.68 26.90
C SER A 7 3.74 11.18 26.95
N LEU A 8 4.39 11.25 28.11
CA LEU A 8 5.75 10.71 28.30
C LEU A 8 5.82 9.17 28.34
N ALA A 9 4.71 8.48 28.58
CA ALA A 9 4.66 7.02 28.57
C ALA A 9 4.60 6.47 27.13
N LEU A 10 3.87 7.15 26.23
CA LEU A 10 3.89 6.82 24.80
C LEU A 10 5.28 7.04 24.19
N VAL A 11 5.95 8.15 24.51
CA VAL A 11 7.29 8.45 23.99
C VAL A 11 8.35 7.45 24.48
N ARG A 12 8.17 6.84 25.67
CA ARG A 12 9.09 5.82 26.19
C ARG A 12 8.91 4.43 25.57
N ALA A 13 7.75 4.11 25.01
CA ALA A 13 7.54 2.84 24.30
C ALA A 13 8.35 2.78 22.99
N PHE A 14 8.57 3.92 22.34
CA PHE A 14 9.35 4.03 21.10
C PHE A 14 10.87 3.84 21.26
N ALA A 15 11.41 3.90 22.47
CA ALA A 15 12.87 3.95 22.68
C ALA A 15 13.54 2.61 23.05
N VAL A 16 12.81 1.48 23.13
CA VAL A 16 13.35 0.24 23.73
C VAL A 16 13.51 -0.94 22.76
N VAL A 17 12.99 -0.91 21.54
CA VAL A 17 13.06 -2.10 20.67
C VAL A 17 14.21 -1.99 19.67
N SER A 18 15.41 -2.25 20.17
CA SER A 18 16.54 -2.63 19.33
C SER A 18 17.27 -3.76 20.03
N LEU A 19 17.51 -4.84 19.27
CA LEU A 19 18.15 -6.12 19.62
C LEU A 19 17.22 -7.24 20.14
N ALA A 20 16.91 -8.16 19.22
CA ALA A 20 17.01 -9.59 19.50
C ALA A 20 17.44 -10.33 18.22
N ALA A 21 18.70 -10.78 18.21
CA ALA A 21 19.28 -11.60 17.16
C ALA A 21 18.73 -13.03 17.23
N CYS A 22 18.24 -13.56 16.11
CA CYS A 22 17.89 -14.97 15.96
C CYS A 22 19.17 -15.83 16.06
N THR A 23 19.19 -16.76 17.01
CA THR A 23 20.12 -17.90 17.02
C THR A 23 19.31 -19.17 16.82
N VAL A 24 19.64 -19.92 15.76
CA VAL A 24 19.08 -21.24 15.47
C VAL A 24 20.09 -22.30 15.94
N PRO A 25 19.67 -23.32 16.68
CA PRO A 25 20.39 -24.60 16.74
C PRO A 25 19.66 -25.66 15.92
N GLY A 26 20.43 -26.43 15.14
CA GLY A 26 19.97 -27.58 14.36
C GLY A 26 20.14 -28.94 15.06
N ASP A 27 19.71 -29.95 14.30
CA ASP A 27 19.97 -31.41 14.35
C ASP A 27 19.39 -32.19 15.56
N ASP A 28 18.91 -33.45 15.51
CA ASP A 28 18.92 -34.50 14.47
C ASP A 28 17.94 -35.66 14.86
N ASP A 29 17.66 -36.52 13.88
CA ASP A 29 17.45 -37.99 13.95
C ASP A 29 16.12 -38.70 14.37
N SER A 30 15.52 -39.33 13.34
CA SER A 30 15.40 -40.79 13.11
C SER A 30 14.08 -41.58 13.36
N ALA A 31 13.60 -42.12 12.22
CA ALA A 31 13.12 -43.49 11.92
C ALA A 31 11.95 -44.17 12.70
N SER A 32 10.92 -44.63 11.98
CA SER A 32 10.85 -46.00 11.41
C SER A 32 9.48 -46.34 10.81
N ALA A 33 9.50 -47.28 9.87
CA ALA A 33 8.46 -47.66 8.92
C ALA A 33 7.39 -48.62 9.46
N SER A 34 6.25 -48.72 8.75
CA SER A 34 5.70 -50.03 8.36
C SER A 34 4.70 -49.90 7.20
N ASP A 35 4.65 -51.00 6.44
CA ASP A 35 4.17 -51.20 5.08
C ASP A 35 2.87 -52.02 5.08
N ALA A 36 1.96 -51.78 4.12
CA ALA A 36 1.02 -52.78 3.56
C ALA A 36 0.08 -52.14 2.53
N GLY A 37 0.24 -52.52 1.26
CA GLY A 37 -0.71 -52.19 0.18
C GLY A 37 -1.98 -53.05 0.17
N THR A 38 -2.93 -52.76 -0.73
CA THR A 38 -3.45 -53.64 -1.81
C THR A 38 -4.47 -52.84 -2.68
N ALA A 39 -4.59 -53.26 -3.94
CA ALA A 39 -5.15 -52.61 -5.14
C ALA A 39 -6.71 -52.58 -5.28
N PRO A 40 -7.27 -51.98 -6.37
CA PRO A 40 -8.65 -51.45 -6.47
C PRO A 40 -9.65 -52.39 -7.19
N PRO A 41 -10.91 -51.96 -7.39
CA PRO A 41 -11.44 -51.99 -8.77
C PRO A 41 -12.45 -50.89 -9.19
N ASN A 42 -12.23 -50.39 -10.41
CA ASN A 42 -13.12 -50.37 -11.59
C ASN A 42 -14.57 -49.81 -11.59
N SER A 43 -14.74 -48.79 -12.46
CA SER A 43 -15.70 -48.64 -13.58
C SER A 43 -17.21 -48.89 -13.40
N GLY A 44 -18.01 -47.87 -13.72
CA GLY A 44 -19.43 -47.99 -14.07
C GLY A 44 -19.95 -46.78 -14.87
N THR A 45 -20.23 -47.03 -16.16
CA THR A 45 -21.06 -46.27 -17.11
C THR A 45 -22.44 -45.94 -16.49
N GLY A 46 -23.06 -44.78 -16.65
CA GLY A 46 -23.47 -44.11 -17.89
C GLY A 46 -24.97 -44.32 -18.08
N ASP A 47 -25.81 -43.29 -17.90
CA ASP A 47 -27.18 -43.24 -18.43
C ASP A 47 -27.71 -41.80 -18.47
N THR A 48 -28.01 -41.34 -19.69
CA THR A 48 -28.60 -40.04 -20.03
C THR A 48 -30.11 -40.15 -20.14
N ALA A 49 -30.84 -39.25 -19.48
CA ALA A 49 -32.25 -38.95 -19.74
C ALA A 49 -32.40 -37.44 -20.06
N PRO A 50 -33.27 -37.03 -21.00
CA PRO A 50 -33.33 -35.65 -21.45
C PRO A 50 -34.23 -34.81 -20.53
N THR A 51 -33.66 -33.84 -19.83
CA THR A 51 -34.39 -32.75 -19.17
C THR A 51 -34.47 -31.56 -20.12
N THR A 52 -35.65 -30.96 -20.21
CA THR A 52 -35.88 -29.66 -20.86
C THR A 52 -35.01 -28.61 -20.15
N GLY A 53 -33.85 -28.32 -20.73
CA GLY A 53 -32.82 -27.50 -20.11
C GLY A 53 -33.13 -26.01 -20.20
N ALA A 54 -32.94 -25.32 -19.08
CA ALA A 54 -32.40 -23.96 -19.12
C ALA A 54 -31.12 -23.98 -19.98
N PRO A 55 -30.79 -22.90 -20.71
CA PRO A 55 -29.63 -22.89 -21.59
C PRO A 55 -28.38 -23.31 -20.82
N THR A 56 -27.71 -24.36 -21.30
CA THR A 56 -26.37 -24.67 -20.83
C THR A 56 -25.47 -23.50 -21.19
N THR A 57 -24.64 -23.06 -20.25
CA THR A 57 -23.91 -21.79 -20.35
C THR A 57 -22.87 -21.76 -21.47
N GLY A 58 -22.61 -22.89 -22.13
CA GLY A 58 -21.88 -22.95 -23.41
C GLY A 58 -22.58 -22.24 -24.57
N ASP A 59 -23.84 -21.84 -24.41
CA ASP A 59 -24.61 -21.05 -25.39
C ASP A 59 -24.51 -19.53 -25.16
N ILE A 60 -23.88 -19.08 -24.07
CA ILE A 60 -23.71 -17.65 -23.77
C ILE A 60 -22.43 -17.15 -24.42
N VAL A 61 -22.56 -16.13 -25.27
CA VAL A 61 -21.41 -15.50 -25.92
C VAL A 61 -20.59 -14.75 -24.86
N PRO A 62 -19.28 -15.03 -24.73
CA PRO A 62 -18.39 -14.27 -23.86
C PRO A 62 -18.41 -12.77 -24.20
N GLU A 63 -18.70 -11.94 -23.22
CA GLU A 63 -18.74 -10.49 -23.34
C GLU A 63 -18.14 -9.87 -22.07
N VAL A 64 -17.06 -9.10 -22.23
CA VAL A 64 -16.39 -8.45 -21.12
C VAL A 64 -17.05 -7.10 -20.87
N ASP A 65 -18.09 -7.12 -20.05
CA ASP A 65 -18.76 -5.94 -19.51
C ASP A 65 -19.02 -6.13 -18.01
N TRP A 66 -18.90 -5.05 -17.24
CA TRP A 66 -19.05 -5.09 -15.79
C TRP A 66 -20.10 -4.08 -15.36
N PRO A 67 -21.18 -4.50 -14.68
CA PRO A 67 -22.04 -3.54 -14.00
C PRO A 67 -21.26 -2.88 -12.87
N THR A 68 -21.54 -1.61 -12.61
CA THR A 68 -21.04 -0.93 -11.40
C THR A 68 -21.98 -1.26 -10.25
N LEU A 69 -21.46 -1.93 -9.21
CA LEU A 69 -22.24 -2.40 -8.07
C LEU A 69 -21.84 -1.70 -6.78
N GLU A 70 -22.80 -1.50 -5.88
CA GLU A 70 -22.53 -1.00 -4.53
C GLU A 70 -22.01 -2.12 -3.60
N CYS A 71 -22.58 -3.32 -3.72
CA CYS A 71 -22.16 -4.53 -3.03
C CYS A 71 -22.23 -5.71 -4.01
N ASP A 72 -21.33 -6.68 -3.89
CA ASP A 72 -21.35 -7.84 -4.78
C ASP A 72 -22.05 -9.05 -4.12
N PRO A 73 -23.19 -9.55 -4.65
CA PRO A 73 -23.90 -10.70 -4.07
C PRO A 73 -23.09 -12.01 -4.12
N LEU A 74 -21.97 -12.04 -4.83
CA LEU A 74 -21.05 -13.19 -4.82
C LEU A 74 -20.50 -13.51 -3.43
N VAL A 75 -20.31 -12.49 -2.59
CA VAL A 75 -19.89 -12.64 -1.19
C VAL A 75 -20.95 -11.98 -0.30
N PRO A 76 -22.09 -12.64 -0.04
CA PRO A 76 -23.26 -12.03 0.60
C PRO A 76 -23.01 -11.65 2.08
N THR A 77 -21.91 -12.10 2.66
CA THR A 77 -21.54 -11.85 4.06
C THR A 77 -20.78 -10.54 4.28
N TYR A 78 -20.33 -9.87 3.21
CA TYR A 78 -19.60 -8.61 3.32
C TYR A 78 -19.66 -7.80 2.01
N CYS A 79 -20.24 -6.60 2.04
CA CYS A 79 -20.51 -5.78 0.87
C CYS A 79 -19.27 -5.51 -0.01
N GLY A 80 -18.13 -5.21 0.63
CA GLY A 80 -16.91 -4.88 -0.10
C GLY A 80 -16.19 -6.06 -0.73
N PHE A 81 -16.67 -7.30 -0.56
CA PHE A 81 -16.03 -8.48 -1.12
C PHE A 81 -16.83 -9.09 -2.28
N PRO A 82 -16.15 -9.80 -3.19
CA PRO A 82 -14.70 -10.02 -3.23
C PRO A 82 -13.95 -8.76 -3.69
N PHE A 83 -12.71 -8.55 -3.22
CA PHE A 83 -11.93 -7.35 -3.52
C PHE A 83 -10.48 -7.68 -3.85
N PRO A 84 -9.85 -6.98 -4.80
CA PRO A 84 -10.42 -6.00 -5.72
C PRO A 84 -11.40 -6.66 -6.69
N SER A 85 -12.31 -5.90 -7.28
CA SER A 85 -13.26 -6.41 -8.27
C SER A 85 -13.66 -5.32 -9.25
N ASN A 86 -13.69 -5.63 -10.55
CA ASN A 86 -14.05 -4.66 -11.58
C ASN A 86 -15.50 -4.17 -11.50
N VAL A 87 -16.38 -4.84 -10.74
CA VAL A 87 -17.72 -4.31 -10.44
C VAL A 87 -17.70 -3.07 -9.55
N PHE A 88 -16.59 -2.80 -8.85
CA PHE A 88 -16.38 -1.57 -8.07
C PHE A 88 -15.66 -0.48 -8.87
N THR A 89 -15.80 -0.52 -10.19
CA THR A 89 -15.23 0.45 -11.12
C THR A 89 -16.28 0.90 -12.14
N ALA A 90 -16.06 2.04 -12.77
CA ALA A 90 -16.88 2.56 -13.85
C ALA A 90 -16.01 2.74 -15.11
N ALA A 91 -16.63 2.63 -16.29
CA ALA A 91 -15.97 2.96 -17.54
C ALA A 91 -15.60 4.44 -17.60
N ASP A 92 -14.36 4.74 -17.95
CA ASP A 92 -13.85 6.10 -18.13
C ASP A 92 -12.87 6.09 -19.32
N PRO A 93 -13.30 6.46 -20.53
CA PRO A 93 -12.44 6.43 -21.72
C PRO A 93 -11.33 7.50 -21.69
N THR A 94 -11.28 8.33 -20.64
CA THR A 94 -10.23 9.34 -20.47
C THR A 94 -9.02 8.82 -19.68
N THR A 95 -9.13 7.66 -19.04
CA THR A 95 -8.01 7.01 -18.34
C THR A 95 -7.30 6.00 -19.24
N VAL A 96 -6.07 5.63 -18.85
CA VAL A 96 -5.24 4.67 -19.60
C VAL A 96 -5.92 3.30 -19.65
N THR A 97 -6.44 2.84 -18.51
CA THR A 97 -7.11 1.53 -18.35
C THR A 97 -8.53 1.51 -18.97
N GLY A 98 -9.04 2.67 -19.42
CA GLY A 98 -10.43 2.85 -19.84
C GLY A 98 -11.45 2.74 -18.69
N ARG A 99 -10.99 2.70 -17.44
CA ARG A 99 -11.81 2.56 -16.23
C ARG A 99 -11.30 3.45 -15.10
N ARG A 100 -12.13 3.61 -14.07
CA ARG A 100 -11.81 4.32 -12.83
C ARG A 100 -12.48 3.64 -11.66
N LEU A 101 -11.84 3.64 -10.49
CA LEU A 101 -12.47 3.17 -9.26
C LEU A 101 -13.77 3.95 -9.01
N ALA A 102 -14.81 3.23 -8.62
CA ALA A 102 -16.15 3.73 -8.35
C ALA A 102 -16.67 3.13 -7.04
N LEU A 103 -15.85 3.20 -5.99
CA LEU A 103 -16.20 2.73 -4.66
C LEU A 103 -17.36 3.58 -4.13
N SER A 104 -18.43 2.93 -3.65
CA SER A 104 -19.53 3.59 -2.96
C SER A 104 -19.22 3.73 -1.46
N ALA A 105 -19.94 4.61 -0.76
CA ALA A 105 -19.84 4.71 0.69
C ALA A 105 -20.23 3.40 1.40
N ALA A 106 -21.07 2.55 0.79
CA ALA A 106 -21.49 1.28 1.37
C ALA A 106 -20.37 0.23 1.45
N LEU A 107 -19.33 0.36 0.62
CA LEU A 107 -18.12 -0.47 0.71
C LEU A 107 -17.24 -0.10 1.90
N LEU A 108 -17.38 1.10 2.45
CA LEU A 108 -16.50 1.61 3.49
C LEU A 108 -17.16 1.40 4.85
N PRO A 109 -16.44 0.81 5.82
CA PRO A 109 -16.94 0.65 7.17
C PRO A 109 -17.32 1.98 7.81
N ASP A 110 -18.49 2.01 8.46
CA ASP A 110 -18.91 3.15 9.25
C ASP A 110 -17.98 3.34 10.45
N ARG A 111 -17.67 4.60 10.76
CA ARG A 111 -16.96 4.93 12.01
C ARG A 111 -17.89 4.65 13.19
N ALA A 112 -17.34 4.29 14.35
CA ALA A 112 -18.10 4.13 15.60
C ALA A 112 -18.97 5.36 16.02
N GLN A 113 -18.80 6.52 15.36
CA GLN A 113 -19.56 7.75 15.57
C GLN A 113 -20.60 8.05 14.45
N GLY A 114 -20.84 7.12 13.53
CA GLY A 114 -21.88 7.22 12.49
C GLY A 114 -21.61 8.26 11.39
N GLN A 115 -20.34 8.62 11.16
CA GLN A 115 -19.95 9.46 10.03
C GLN A 115 -19.61 8.57 8.82
N PRO A 116 -20.23 8.82 7.64
CA PRO A 116 -19.98 8.01 6.45
C PRO A 116 -18.60 8.31 5.89
N ALA A 117 -17.83 7.25 5.62
CA ALA A 117 -16.53 7.38 4.99
C ALA A 117 -16.68 7.81 3.52
N GLN A 118 -15.76 8.68 3.07
CA GLN A 118 -15.77 9.23 1.71
C GLN A 118 -14.81 8.48 0.78
N PRO A 119 -15.30 7.90 -0.34
CA PRO A 119 -14.45 7.13 -1.25
C PRO A 119 -13.65 7.96 -2.25
N ASP A 120 -13.90 9.27 -2.31
CA ASP A 120 -13.42 10.18 -3.37
C ASP A 120 -11.91 10.13 -3.60
N LEU A 121 -11.12 9.89 -2.56
CA LEU A 121 -9.66 9.78 -2.67
C LEU A 121 -9.24 8.56 -3.49
N TRP A 122 -9.93 7.43 -3.33
CA TRP A 122 -9.66 6.19 -4.07
C TRP A 122 -10.25 6.22 -5.46
N ASN A 123 -11.42 6.86 -5.61
CA ASN A 123 -12.11 7.02 -6.89
C ASN A 123 -11.35 7.92 -7.88
N ARG A 124 -10.17 8.44 -7.52
CA ARG A 124 -9.24 9.06 -8.47
C ARG A 124 -8.51 8.02 -9.32
N SER A 125 -8.25 6.85 -8.77
CA SER A 125 -7.38 5.84 -9.40
C SER A 125 -8.03 5.22 -10.63
N ASP A 126 -7.25 5.03 -11.69
CA ASP A 126 -7.68 4.35 -12.92
C ASP A 126 -7.70 2.81 -12.81
N GLY A 127 -7.35 2.26 -11.65
CA GLY A 127 -7.47 0.83 -11.36
C GLY A 127 -7.04 0.51 -9.94
N PHE A 128 -6.94 -0.77 -9.63
CA PHE A 128 -6.54 -1.23 -8.29
C PHE A 128 -5.01 -1.28 -8.13
N SER A 129 -4.50 -1.12 -6.91
CA SER A 129 -3.06 -1.18 -6.64
C SER A 129 -2.45 -2.52 -7.11
N PRO A 130 -1.32 -2.54 -7.82
CA PRO A 130 -0.66 -3.77 -8.24
C PRO A 130 0.02 -4.55 -7.09
N GLY A 131 0.00 -4.04 -5.85
CA GLY A 131 0.61 -4.65 -4.66
C GLY A 131 -0.38 -4.94 -3.52
N LEU A 132 -1.68 -5.00 -3.82
CA LEU A 132 -2.72 -5.37 -2.86
C LEU A 132 -2.82 -6.89 -2.72
N ALA A 133 -3.47 -7.35 -1.64
CA ALA A 133 -3.90 -8.75 -1.55
C ALA A 133 -5.31 -8.89 -2.12
N VAL A 134 -5.56 -10.00 -2.78
CA VAL A 134 -6.87 -10.43 -3.23
C VAL A 134 -7.62 -11.02 -2.04
N MET A 135 -8.87 -10.63 -1.82
CA MET A 135 -9.62 -10.87 -0.59
C MET A 135 -11.06 -11.29 -0.87
N SER A 136 -11.58 -12.15 -0.01
CA SER A 136 -12.98 -12.54 0.05
C SER A 136 -13.35 -12.94 1.49
N HIS A 137 -14.59 -13.38 1.70
CA HIS A 137 -15.01 -14.02 2.93
C HIS A 137 -15.64 -15.38 2.62
N LEU A 138 -15.03 -16.44 3.14
CA LEU A 138 -15.50 -17.82 3.03
C LEU A 138 -15.73 -18.34 4.46
N PRO A 139 -16.95 -18.19 5.02
CA PRO A 139 -17.25 -18.65 6.37
C PRO A 139 -16.89 -20.13 6.56
N GLY A 140 -16.15 -20.43 7.63
CA GLY A 140 -15.72 -21.80 7.96
C GLY A 140 -14.50 -22.30 7.20
N ALA A 141 -13.94 -21.52 6.25
CA ALA A 141 -12.74 -21.93 5.52
C ALA A 141 -11.55 -22.20 6.45
N THR A 142 -10.77 -23.21 6.08
CA THR A 142 -9.47 -23.52 6.70
C THR A 142 -8.32 -23.23 5.74
N VAL A 143 -7.09 -23.29 6.25
CA VAL A 143 -5.87 -23.21 5.45
C VAL A 143 -5.36 -24.58 4.98
N ALA A 144 -6.13 -25.65 5.21
CA ALA A 144 -5.71 -27.00 4.87
C ALA A 144 -5.53 -27.16 3.35
N GLY A 145 -4.34 -27.61 2.92
CA GLY A 145 -4.01 -27.82 1.51
C GLY A 145 -3.81 -26.54 0.68
N LEU A 146 -3.85 -25.36 1.32
CA LEU A 146 -3.60 -24.09 0.63
C LEU A 146 -2.09 -23.82 0.48
N PRO A 147 -1.66 -23.13 -0.59
CA PRO A 147 -0.27 -22.70 -0.72
C PRO A 147 0.12 -21.74 0.42
N GLY A 148 1.17 -22.08 1.16
CA GLY A 148 1.66 -21.29 2.29
C GLY A 148 2.84 -20.39 1.93
N PRO A 149 3.26 -19.49 2.84
CA PRO A 149 4.43 -18.63 2.62
C PRO A 149 5.75 -19.39 2.46
N TRP A 150 5.79 -20.67 2.84
CA TRP A 150 6.93 -21.56 2.71
C TRP A 150 6.79 -22.59 1.59
N THR A 151 5.65 -22.62 0.89
CA THR A 151 5.35 -23.56 -0.21
C THR A 151 4.72 -22.82 -1.38
N LEU A 152 5.33 -21.69 -1.77
CA LEU A 152 4.80 -20.77 -2.77
C LEU A 152 4.58 -21.44 -4.14
N GLU A 153 5.40 -22.42 -4.47
CA GLU A 153 5.31 -23.24 -5.68
C GLU A 153 3.97 -24.00 -5.79
N ASP A 154 3.32 -24.32 -4.68
CA ASP A 154 2.02 -25.01 -4.65
C ASP A 154 0.91 -24.15 -5.27
N SER A 155 1.08 -22.83 -5.30
CA SER A 155 0.13 -21.91 -5.95
C SER A 155 0.15 -22.00 -7.48
N LEU A 156 1.25 -22.52 -8.03
CA LEU A 156 1.44 -22.71 -9.47
C LEU A 156 1.00 -24.11 -9.93
N ALA A 157 0.75 -25.02 -8.98
CA ALA A 157 0.35 -26.39 -9.29
C ALA A 157 -1.02 -26.45 -9.99
N PHE A 158 -1.18 -27.46 -10.86
CA PHE A 158 -2.42 -27.66 -11.64
C PHE A 158 -3.64 -27.88 -10.74
N ASP A 159 -3.46 -28.47 -9.56
CA ASP A 159 -4.51 -28.83 -8.62
C ASP A 159 -4.68 -27.83 -7.46
N SER A 160 -3.92 -26.73 -7.47
CA SER A 160 -3.95 -25.71 -6.41
C SER A 160 -5.37 -25.23 -6.10
N PRO A 161 -5.79 -25.18 -4.81
CA PRO A 161 -7.10 -24.69 -4.40
C PRO A 161 -7.33 -23.21 -4.69
N THR A 162 -6.27 -22.41 -4.69
CA THR A 162 -6.32 -20.98 -4.98
C THR A 162 -5.53 -20.69 -6.24
N VAL A 163 -6.13 -19.92 -7.15
CA VAL A 163 -5.56 -19.63 -8.47
C VAL A 163 -5.67 -18.13 -8.72
N LEU A 164 -4.58 -17.53 -9.18
CA LEU A 164 -4.54 -16.17 -9.70
C LEU A 164 -3.86 -16.23 -11.07
N ILE A 165 -4.53 -15.76 -12.11
CA ILE A 165 -3.98 -15.72 -13.47
C ILE A 165 -4.02 -14.32 -14.06
N ASP A 166 -3.04 -14.01 -14.91
CA ASP A 166 -3.18 -12.94 -15.89
C ASP A 166 -4.26 -13.37 -16.90
N ALA A 167 -5.28 -12.53 -17.11
CA ALA A 167 -6.41 -12.89 -17.93
C ALA A 167 -6.02 -13.07 -19.40
N ASP A 168 -5.05 -12.31 -19.90
CA ASP A 168 -4.67 -12.29 -21.31
C ASP A 168 -3.69 -13.40 -21.67
N THR A 169 -2.73 -13.69 -20.79
CA THR A 169 -1.74 -14.76 -21.06
C THR A 169 -2.15 -16.12 -20.50
N GLY A 170 -3.00 -16.15 -19.48
CA GLY A 170 -3.32 -17.36 -18.71
C GLY A 170 -2.21 -17.79 -17.74
N ASP A 171 -1.14 -17.00 -17.59
CA ASP A 171 -0.03 -17.31 -16.70
C ASP A 171 -0.47 -17.28 -15.24
N ARG A 172 -0.10 -18.30 -14.47
CA ARG A 172 -0.34 -18.38 -13.03
C ARG A 172 0.61 -17.47 -12.28
N ILE A 173 0.05 -16.69 -11.35
CA ILE A 173 0.79 -15.78 -10.49
C ILE A 173 1.06 -16.47 -9.15
N ALA A 174 2.33 -16.57 -8.78
CA ALA A 174 2.74 -17.14 -7.51
C ALA A 174 2.16 -16.33 -6.35
N HIS A 175 1.56 -17.02 -5.39
CA HIS A 175 0.95 -16.41 -4.21
C HIS A 175 0.96 -17.39 -3.04
N PHE A 176 0.68 -16.89 -1.84
CA PHE A 176 0.23 -17.73 -0.74
C PHE A 176 -1.19 -17.34 -0.33
N ALA A 177 -1.92 -18.27 0.24
CA ALA A 177 -3.26 -18.05 0.76
C ALA A 177 -3.30 -18.17 2.29
N GLU A 178 -4.13 -17.37 2.92
CA GLU A 178 -4.26 -17.34 4.38
C GLU A 178 -5.61 -16.80 4.84
N LEU A 179 -5.89 -17.00 6.13
CA LEU A 179 -6.96 -16.32 6.85
C LEU A 179 -6.41 -15.12 7.61
N ASP A 180 -7.24 -14.11 7.83
CA ASP A 180 -6.87 -12.98 8.67
C ASP A 180 -6.78 -13.40 10.14
N MET A 181 -5.54 -13.48 10.65
CA MET A 181 -5.24 -13.84 12.03
C MET A 181 -5.00 -12.63 12.94
N SER A 182 -5.32 -11.41 12.49
CA SER A 182 -5.10 -10.20 13.31
C SER A 182 -6.14 -10.01 14.42
N HIS A 183 -7.09 -10.94 14.57
CA HIS A 183 -8.13 -10.92 15.60
C HIS A 183 -8.71 -12.33 15.86
N ASP A 184 -9.42 -12.48 16.98
CA ASP A 184 -9.96 -13.78 17.44
C ASP A 184 -11.40 -14.08 17.00
N GLN A 185 -11.99 -13.27 16.09
CA GLN A 185 -13.32 -13.51 15.50
C GLN A 185 -13.24 -14.49 14.32
N ASP A 186 -13.34 -15.79 14.57
CA ASP A 186 -13.18 -16.85 13.55
C ASP A 186 -14.16 -16.72 12.38
N ASP A 187 -15.40 -16.30 12.63
CA ASP A 187 -16.47 -16.11 11.65
C ASP A 187 -16.37 -14.79 10.86
N ARG A 188 -15.37 -13.96 11.18
CA ARG A 188 -15.11 -12.65 10.56
C ARG A 188 -13.71 -12.55 9.97
N ARG A 189 -13.07 -13.67 9.64
CA ARG A 189 -11.73 -13.69 9.04
C ARG A 189 -11.79 -13.54 7.53
N ALA A 190 -11.13 -12.53 6.98
CA ALA A 190 -10.98 -12.45 5.53
C ALA A 190 -10.11 -13.61 5.02
N PHE A 191 -10.53 -14.19 3.90
CA PHE A 191 -9.73 -15.13 3.12
C PHE A 191 -8.89 -14.34 2.13
N MET A 192 -7.57 -14.52 2.12
CA MET A 192 -6.64 -13.69 1.36
C MET A 192 -5.73 -14.52 0.47
N LEU A 193 -5.52 -14.08 -0.77
CA LEU A 193 -4.43 -14.50 -1.65
C LEU A 193 -3.43 -13.34 -1.75
N ARG A 194 -2.15 -13.62 -1.51
CA ARG A 194 -1.08 -12.61 -1.53
C ARG A 194 -0.08 -12.92 -2.63
N PRO A 195 -0.13 -12.18 -3.75
CA PRO A 195 0.91 -12.27 -4.76
C PRO A 195 2.29 -12.03 -4.13
N VAL A 196 3.26 -12.88 -4.47
CA VAL A 196 4.66 -12.70 -4.07
C VAL A 196 5.48 -11.95 -5.12
N VAL A 197 4.81 -11.47 -6.16
CA VAL A 197 5.32 -10.58 -7.18
C VAL A 197 4.37 -9.37 -7.27
N ARG A 198 4.93 -8.20 -7.58
CA ARG A 198 4.09 -7.05 -7.96
C ARG A 198 3.40 -7.39 -9.28
N LEU A 199 2.08 -7.21 -9.34
CA LEU A 199 1.32 -7.39 -10.57
C LEU A 199 1.74 -6.34 -11.62
N ALA A 200 1.59 -6.68 -12.89
CA ALA A 200 1.77 -5.71 -13.98
C ALA A 200 0.75 -4.58 -13.86
N ASP A 201 1.13 -3.37 -14.27
CA ASP A 201 0.24 -2.21 -14.37
C ASP A 201 -0.69 -2.37 -15.57
N ASP A 202 -1.93 -1.86 -15.51
CA ASP A 202 -2.90 -1.88 -16.62
C ASP A 202 -3.19 -3.31 -17.16
N HIS A 203 -3.33 -4.27 -16.25
CA HIS A 203 -3.59 -5.67 -16.60
C HIS A 203 -4.81 -6.19 -15.86
N ARG A 204 -5.58 -7.05 -16.53
CA ARG A 204 -6.72 -7.77 -15.96
C ARG A 204 -6.26 -9.10 -15.38
N TYR A 205 -6.65 -9.39 -14.15
CA TYR A 205 -6.36 -10.64 -13.46
C TYR A 205 -7.66 -11.35 -13.06
N ILE A 206 -7.64 -12.67 -13.06
CA ILE A 206 -8.74 -13.51 -12.58
C ILE A 206 -8.28 -14.26 -11.34
N ALA A 207 -9.02 -14.10 -10.25
CA ALA A 207 -8.89 -14.90 -9.03
C ALA A 207 -9.93 -16.02 -9.04
N ALA A 208 -9.53 -17.23 -8.66
CA ALA A 208 -10.41 -18.38 -8.55
C ALA A 208 -10.07 -19.21 -7.30
N ILE A 209 -11.12 -19.70 -6.65
CA ILE A 209 -11.07 -20.52 -5.44
C ILE A 209 -11.85 -21.80 -5.72
N ARG A 210 -11.24 -22.95 -5.41
CA ARG A 210 -11.81 -24.28 -5.53
C ARG A 210 -11.26 -25.17 -4.42
N ARG A 211 -12.00 -26.22 -4.04
CA ARG A 211 -11.54 -27.25 -3.09
C ARG A 211 -11.07 -26.73 -1.72
N VAL A 212 -11.47 -25.53 -1.31
CA VAL A 212 -11.28 -25.06 0.07
C VAL A 212 -12.24 -25.81 0.97
N VAL A 213 -11.74 -26.30 2.10
CA VAL A 213 -12.49 -27.14 3.03
C VAL A 213 -12.72 -26.45 4.36
N ASP A 214 -13.76 -26.90 5.06
CA ASP A 214 -14.04 -26.50 6.45
C ASP A 214 -13.23 -27.31 7.48
N GLY A 215 -13.54 -27.10 8.76
CA GLY A 215 -12.88 -27.77 9.89
C GLY A 215 -13.12 -29.28 9.96
N ASP A 216 -14.17 -29.80 9.31
CA ASP A 216 -14.48 -31.22 9.21
C ASP A 216 -13.83 -31.86 7.95
N GLY A 217 -13.24 -31.04 7.08
CA GLY A 217 -12.60 -31.45 5.83
C GLY A 217 -13.57 -31.52 4.65
N ASP A 218 -14.80 -31.04 4.81
CA ASP A 218 -15.80 -30.98 3.76
C ASP A 218 -15.57 -29.75 2.87
N ALA A 219 -15.76 -29.92 1.55
CA ALA A 219 -15.62 -28.81 0.62
C ALA A 219 -16.70 -27.75 0.85
N LEU A 220 -16.29 -26.49 0.99
CA LEU A 220 -17.24 -25.38 1.14
C LEU A 220 -18.11 -25.23 -0.11
N PRO A 221 -19.43 -24.98 0.03
CA PRO A 221 -20.28 -24.71 -1.11
C PRO A 221 -20.03 -23.30 -1.68
N PRO A 222 -20.24 -23.08 -2.98
CA PRO A 222 -20.32 -21.72 -3.53
C PRO A 222 -21.51 -20.96 -2.94
N SER A 223 -21.46 -19.63 -2.95
CA SER A 223 -22.64 -18.80 -2.65
C SER A 223 -23.74 -19.06 -3.67
N ALA A 224 -25.01 -18.88 -3.29
CA ALA A 224 -26.14 -19.09 -4.21
C ALA A 224 -26.03 -18.21 -5.48
N ALA A 225 -25.53 -16.98 -5.33
CA ALA A 225 -25.27 -16.06 -6.44
C ALA A 225 -24.16 -16.55 -7.38
N PHE A 226 -23.01 -16.99 -6.84
CA PHE A 226 -21.94 -17.54 -7.67
C PHE A 226 -22.36 -18.84 -8.34
N LYS A 227 -23.06 -19.72 -7.60
CA LYS A 227 -23.63 -20.95 -8.13
C LYS A 227 -24.58 -20.66 -9.29
N ALA A 228 -25.42 -19.63 -9.18
CA ALA A 228 -26.29 -19.23 -10.27
C ALA A 228 -25.49 -18.91 -11.55
N LEU A 229 -24.42 -18.11 -11.46
CA LEU A 229 -23.51 -17.83 -12.58
C LEU A 229 -22.82 -19.10 -13.12
N ARG A 230 -22.29 -19.92 -12.21
CA ARG A 230 -21.54 -21.15 -12.51
C ARG A 230 -22.40 -22.26 -13.10
N ASP A 231 -23.68 -22.34 -12.77
CA ASP A 231 -24.53 -23.46 -13.18
C ASP A 231 -25.63 -23.03 -14.19
N GLY A 232 -25.71 -21.73 -14.50
CA GLY A 232 -26.76 -21.19 -15.38
C GLY A 232 -28.15 -21.14 -14.72
N GLU A 233 -28.22 -21.16 -13.39
CA GLU A 233 -29.48 -21.12 -12.63
C GLU A 233 -30.00 -19.67 -12.52
N ALA A 234 -31.32 -19.49 -12.42
CA ALA A 234 -31.92 -18.18 -12.17
C ALA A 234 -31.60 -17.67 -10.75
N PHE A 235 -31.52 -16.35 -10.60
CA PHE A 235 -31.30 -15.69 -9.31
C PHE A 235 -32.02 -14.34 -9.28
N ASP A 236 -32.52 -13.94 -8.11
CA ASP A 236 -33.41 -12.77 -8.00
C ASP A 236 -32.68 -11.41 -8.16
N ASP A 237 -31.37 -11.39 -7.96
CA ASP A 237 -30.55 -10.19 -8.14
C ASP A 237 -30.22 -9.96 -9.63
N PRO A 238 -30.66 -8.84 -10.24
CA PRO A 238 -30.49 -8.60 -11.68
C PRO A 238 -29.02 -8.52 -12.11
N SER A 239 -28.10 -8.17 -11.19
CA SER A 239 -26.66 -8.11 -11.50
C SER A 239 -26.10 -9.48 -11.90
N ILE A 240 -26.76 -10.58 -11.55
CA ILE A 240 -26.35 -11.93 -11.93
C ILE A 240 -26.62 -12.18 -13.41
N ASP A 241 -27.77 -11.73 -13.92
CA ASP A 241 -28.08 -11.89 -15.33
C ASP A 241 -27.30 -10.92 -16.22
N GLU A 242 -27.00 -9.71 -15.73
CA GLU A 242 -26.11 -8.75 -16.41
C GLU A 242 -24.67 -9.29 -16.57
N ARG A 243 -24.19 -10.11 -15.64
CA ARG A 243 -22.81 -10.64 -15.64
C ARG A 243 -22.64 -11.95 -16.39
N ARG A 244 -23.67 -12.49 -17.04
CA ARG A 244 -23.59 -13.82 -17.72
C ARG A 244 -22.52 -13.86 -18.81
N GLY A 245 -22.46 -12.83 -19.64
CA GLY A 245 -21.43 -12.70 -20.69
C GLY A 245 -20.02 -12.61 -20.09
N LEU A 246 -19.86 -11.85 -19.01
CA LEU A 246 -18.59 -11.71 -18.29
C LEU A 246 -18.13 -13.05 -17.73
N TYR A 247 -19.03 -13.80 -17.10
CA TYR A 247 -18.69 -15.09 -16.53
C TYR A 247 -18.43 -16.16 -17.59
N ALA A 248 -19.06 -16.09 -18.76
CA ALA A 248 -18.69 -16.93 -19.89
C ALA A 248 -17.23 -16.69 -20.33
N ASP A 249 -16.75 -15.44 -20.33
CA ASP A 249 -15.34 -15.10 -20.57
C ASP A 249 -14.43 -15.61 -19.44
N ILE A 250 -14.75 -15.34 -18.16
CA ILE A 250 -13.97 -15.77 -17.00
C ILE A 250 -13.81 -17.30 -16.99
N PHE A 251 -14.90 -18.05 -17.15
CA PHE A 251 -14.86 -19.51 -17.16
C PHE A 251 -14.06 -20.05 -18.34
N THR A 252 -14.19 -19.46 -19.53
CA THR A 252 -13.40 -19.85 -20.71
C THR A 252 -11.90 -19.71 -20.45
N ARG A 253 -11.47 -18.58 -19.85
CA ARG A 253 -10.06 -18.33 -19.54
C ARG A 253 -9.54 -19.26 -18.44
N LEU A 254 -10.35 -19.51 -17.41
CA LEU A 254 -10.02 -20.47 -16.34
C LEU A 254 -9.89 -21.89 -16.88
N GLU A 255 -10.79 -22.33 -17.76
CA GLU A 255 -10.72 -23.65 -18.41
C GLU A 255 -9.46 -23.79 -19.28
N GLN A 256 -9.11 -22.75 -20.04
CA GLN A 256 -7.85 -22.71 -20.80
C GLN A 256 -6.61 -22.79 -19.88
N ALA A 257 -6.70 -22.23 -18.67
CA ALA A 257 -5.68 -22.32 -17.62
C ALA A 257 -5.76 -23.62 -16.78
N GLY A 258 -6.60 -24.59 -17.19
CA GLY A 258 -6.71 -25.90 -16.54
C GLY A 258 -7.57 -25.90 -15.26
N VAL A 259 -8.43 -24.91 -15.07
CA VAL A 259 -9.36 -24.81 -13.94
C VAL A 259 -10.77 -25.12 -14.42
N ALA A 260 -11.26 -26.31 -14.09
CA ALA A 260 -12.61 -26.74 -14.45
C ALA A 260 -13.67 -25.90 -13.74
N ARG A 261 -14.70 -25.49 -14.48
CA ARG A 261 -15.80 -24.67 -13.99
C ARG A 261 -16.55 -25.29 -12.81
N ASP A 262 -16.87 -26.58 -12.90
CA ASP A 262 -17.67 -27.29 -11.89
C ASP A 262 -16.98 -27.37 -10.51
N ASP A 263 -15.66 -27.23 -10.49
CA ASP A 263 -14.85 -27.25 -9.26
C ASP A 263 -14.88 -25.90 -8.51
N LEU A 264 -15.34 -24.82 -9.15
CA LEU A 264 -15.24 -23.47 -8.60
C LEU A 264 -16.20 -23.24 -7.44
N GLN A 265 -15.67 -22.65 -6.37
CA GLN A 265 -16.42 -22.14 -5.21
C GLN A 265 -16.64 -20.62 -5.32
N LEU A 266 -15.67 -19.91 -5.89
CA LEU A 266 -15.73 -18.48 -6.17
C LEU A 266 -14.72 -18.13 -7.27
N ALA A 267 -15.07 -17.19 -8.16
CA ALA A 267 -14.14 -16.58 -9.10
C ALA A 267 -14.60 -15.17 -9.43
N TRP A 268 -13.66 -14.26 -9.70
CA TRP A 268 -13.92 -12.88 -10.11
C TRP A 268 -12.66 -12.28 -10.76
N ASP A 269 -12.78 -11.10 -11.35
CA ASP A 269 -11.69 -10.41 -12.01
C ASP A 269 -11.50 -8.95 -11.56
N PHE A 270 -10.31 -8.42 -11.79
CA PHE A 270 -9.97 -7.04 -11.47
C PHE A 270 -8.86 -6.51 -12.39
N THR A 271 -8.81 -5.19 -12.56
CA THR A 271 -7.79 -4.51 -13.37
C THR A 271 -6.87 -3.66 -12.50
N THR A 272 -5.56 -3.81 -12.66
CA THR A 272 -4.57 -2.99 -11.96
C THR A 272 -4.47 -1.59 -12.56
N ALA A 273 -4.17 -0.60 -11.72
CA ALA A 273 -3.94 0.78 -12.14
C ALA A 273 -2.78 0.90 -13.14
N SER A 274 -2.82 1.93 -13.98
CA SER A 274 -1.74 2.19 -14.92
C SER A 274 -0.46 2.64 -14.21
N ARG A 275 0.67 2.49 -14.91
CA ARG A 275 1.96 2.98 -14.41
C ARG A 275 1.92 4.49 -14.18
N GLU A 276 1.26 5.23 -15.07
CA GLU A 276 1.14 6.68 -14.98
C GLU A 276 0.40 7.08 -13.69
N ASN A 277 -0.75 6.48 -13.43
CA ASN A 277 -1.49 6.67 -12.17
C ASN A 277 -0.64 6.39 -10.93
N ASN A 278 0.19 5.34 -10.98
CA ASN A 278 1.01 4.90 -9.84
C ASN A 278 2.28 5.75 -9.61
N THR A 279 2.78 6.47 -10.61
CA THR A 279 4.14 7.05 -10.55
C THR A 279 4.25 8.52 -10.94
N ALA A 280 3.33 9.05 -11.75
CA ALA A 280 3.47 10.37 -12.36
C ALA A 280 3.60 11.50 -11.33
N GLY A 281 2.92 11.39 -10.18
CA GLY A 281 2.95 12.42 -9.14
C GLY A 281 4.35 12.67 -8.58
N LEU A 282 5.00 11.62 -8.05
CA LEU A 282 6.37 11.73 -7.52
C LEU A 282 7.40 12.02 -8.59
N LEU A 283 7.24 11.46 -9.80
CA LEU A 283 8.16 11.73 -10.91
C LEU A 283 8.12 13.20 -11.31
N ARG A 284 6.93 13.80 -11.41
CA ARG A 284 6.79 15.24 -11.68
C ARG A 284 7.44 16.08 -10.58
N MET A 285 7.10 15.82 -9.32
CA MET A 285 7.67 16.55 -8.17
C MET A 285 9.20 16.50 -8.20
N ARG A 286 9.76 15.31 -8.42
CA ARG A 286 11.21 15.11 -8.53
C ARG A 286 11.80 15.92 -9.69
N ASP A 287 11.28 15.72 -10.90
CA ASP A 287 11.90 16.26 -12.11
C ASP A 287 11.84 17.79 -12.13
N GLU A 288 10.71 18.38 -11.74
CA GLU A 288 10.54 19.84 -11.63
C GLU A 288 11.43 20.44 -10.54
N ALA A 289 11.50 19.80 -9.37
CA ALA A 289 12.29 20.33 -8.26
C ALA A 289 13.80 20.21 -8.50
N LEU A 290 14.28 19.08 -9.05
CA LEU A 290 15.68 18.92 -9.44
C LEU A 290 16.08 19.93 -10.52
N ALA A 291 15.22 20.17 -11.51
CA ALA A 291 15.45 21.21 -12.51
C ALA A 291 15.50 22.61 -11.91
N THR A 292 14.73 22.86 -10.85
CA THR A 292 14.69 24.15 -10.15
C THR A 292 15.95 24.42 -9.33
N VAL A 293 16.45 23.42 -8.60
CA VAL A 293 17.62 23.60 -7.71
C VAL A 293 18.96 23.43 -8.42
N GLY A 294 19.00 22.70 -9.55
CA GLY A 294 20.24 22.43 -10.28
C GLY A 294 21.24 21.56 -9.51
N ASP A 295 22.50 21.58 -9.94
CA ASP A 295 23.54 20.71 -9.39
C ASP A 295 24.01 21.11 -7.99
N ASP A 296 23.87 22.39 -7.63
CA ASP A 296 24.27 22.91 -6.32
C ASP A 296 23.26 22.56 -5.20
N GLY A 297 22.04 22.15 -5.58
CA GLY A 297 20.97 21.87 -4.63
C GLY A 297 20.24 23.14 -4.13
N PRO A 298 19.29 22.97 -3.19
CA PRO A 298 18.48 24.07 -2.69
C PRO A 298 19.31 25.13 -1.95
N ALA A 299 18.81 26.37 -1.93
CA ALA A 299 19.36 27.40 -1.05
C ALA A 299 19.23 26.98 0.42
N TYR A 300 20.22 27.33 1.25
CA TYR A 300 20.29 26.87 2.64
C TYR A 300 20.77 27.96 3.60
N THR A 301 20.51 27.74 4.89
CA THR A 301 21.08 28.51 6.00
C THR A 301 21.64 27.55 7.04
N LEU A 302 22.92 27.68 7.40
CA LEU A 302 23.48 26.98 8.55
C LEU A 302 23.07 27.69 9.84
N THR A 303 22.36 26.99 10.71
CA THR A 303 21.89 27.51 12.00
C THR A 303 22.85 27.16 13.13
N LEU A 304 23.60 26.06 12.99
CA LEU A 304 24.64 25.63 13.90
C LEU A 304 25.79 24.99 13.14
N VAL A 305 27.02 25.35 13.50
CA VAL A 305 28.24 24.61 13.15
C VAL A 305 29.05 24.47 14.43
N ASP A 306 29.06 23.26 14.98
CA ASP A 306 29.70 22.94 16.25
C ASP A 306 30.94 22.05 16.03
N ALA A 307 32.11 22.61 16.33
CA ALA A 307 33.40 21.91 16.29
C ALA A 307 33.85 21.39 17.67
N GLU A 308 33.06 21.63 18.72
CA GLU A 308 33.34 21.21 20.10
C GLU A 308 32.39 20.09 20.55
N HIS A 309 31.92 19.27 19.60
CA HIS A 309 31.03 18.15 19.88
C HIS A 309 31.66 17.18 20.91
N PRO A 310 30.92 16.69 21.93
CA PRO A 310 31.48 15.91 23.02
C PRO A 310 32.04 14.54 22.61
N ASP A 311 31.61 14.02 21.46
CA ASP A 311 32.17 12.81 20.85
C ASP A 311 33.35 13.16 19.95
N ALA A 312 34.55 12.70 20.32
CA ALA A 312 35.79 13.01 19.60
C ALA A 312 35.87 12.45 18.18
N ARG A 313 34.94 11.56 17.78
CA ARG A 313 34.80 11.06 16.40
C ARG A 313 34.03 12.02 15.50
N VAL A 314 33.37 13.03 16.06
CA VAL A 314 32.65 14.07 15.32
C VAL A 314 33.55 15.29 15.22
N GLY A 315 33.95 15.62 13.99
CA GLY A 315 34.77 16.80 13.71
C GLY A 315 33.94 18.07 13.53
N LEU A 316 32.75 17.96 12.90
CA LEU A 316 31.73 19.02 12.89
C LEU A 316 30.33 18.40 13.03
N TYR A 317 29.52 18.99 13.91
CA TYR A 317 28.08 18.79 13.95
C TYR A 317 27.38 20.03 13.37
N VAL A 318 26.51 19.84 12.40
CA VAL A 318 25.91 20.92 11.62
C VAL A 318 24.40 20.77 11.60
N GLU A 319 23.70 21.86 11.91
CA GLU A 319 22.26 22.00 11.71
C GLU A 319 22.01 23.14 10.72
N GLY A 320 21.00 22.99 9.87
CA GLY A 320 20.62 24.02 8.93
C GLY A 320 19.20 23.82 8.39
N THR A 321 18.74 24.84 7.67
CA THR A 321 17.51 24.79 6.88
C THR A 321 17.84 24.81 5.39
N MET A 322 17.04 24.11 4.60
CA MET A 322 17.06 24.17 3.13
C MET A 322 15.70 24.65 2.61
N THR A 323 15.72 25.52 1.62
CA THR A 323 14.52 26.05 0.95
C THR A 323 14.17 25.16 -0.24
N VAL A 324 13.06 24.44 -0.14
CA VAL A 324 12.61 23.47 -1.17
C VAL A 324 11.28 23.90 -1.79
N PRO A 325 11.01 23.53 -3.05
CA PRO A 325 9.67 23.60 -3.64
C PRO A 325 8.65 22.88 -2.74
N LEU A 326 7.60 23.60 -2.36
CA LEU A 326 6.52 23.06 -1.53
C LEU A 326 5.38 22.61 -2.45
N TYR A 327 5.01 21.34 -2.40
CA TYR A 327 3.84 20.78 -3.11
C TYR A 327 2.63 20.58 -2.19
N LEU A 328 2.78 20.94 -0.92
CA LEU A 328 1.73 20.87 0.08
C LEU A 328 1.00 22.21 0.24
N ASP A 329 -0.22 22.17 0.76
CA ASP A 329 -0.99 23.38 1.11
C ASP A 329 -0.35 24.17 2.27
N GLN A 330 0.37 23.49 3.15
CA GLN A 330 1.19 24.03 4.24
C GLN A 330 2.37 23.08 4.57
N PRO A 331 3.47 23.55 5.19
CA PRO A 331 4.63 22.70 5.45
C PRO A 331 4.48 21.77 6.68
N GLY A 332 3.49 22.04 7.55
CA GLY A 332 3.33 21.38 8.85
C GLY A 332 2.43 20.12 8.86
N PRO A 333 2.38 19.38 9.97
CA PRO A 333 1.55 18.18 10.13
C PRO A 333 0.09 18.37 9.68
N GLY A 334 -0.49 17.33 9.07
CA GLY A 334 -1.86 17.35 8.53
C GLY A 334 -2.01 18.02 7.16
N ALA A 335 -0.91 18.47 6.55
CA ALA A 335 -0.90 19.03 5.20
C ALA A 335 -1.30 18.01 4.12
N ARG A 336 -1.76 18.54 2.98
CA ARG A 336 -2.20 17.78 1.81
C ARG A 336 -1.50 18.28 0.55
N LEU A 337 -1.32 17.41 -0.45
CA LEU A 337 -0.79 17.80 -1.74
C LEU A 337 -1.76 18.77 -2.43
N VAL A 338 -1.21 19.84 -2.98
CA VAL A 338 -1.92 20.72 -3.91
C VAL A 338 -1.91 20.04 -5.27
N LEU A 339 -3.09 19.76 -5.82
CA LEU A 339 -3.23 19.12 -7.12
C LEU A 339 -3.66 20.15 -8.17
N GLY A 340 -3.08 20.06 -9.36
CA GLY A 340 -3.48 20.86 -10.52
C GLY A 340 -4.76 20.33 -11.18
N ASP A 341 -5.19 21.01 -12.25
CA ASP A 341 -6.37 20.60 -13.06
C ASP A 341 -6.20 19.21 -13.69
N ASP A 342 -4.95 18.76 -13.86
CA ASP A 342 -4.58 17.43 -14.35
C ASP A 342 -4.47 16.38 -13.24
N GLY A 343 -4.75 16.75 -11.98
CA GLY A 343 -4.77 15.82 -10.84
C GLY A 343 -3.41 15.44 -10.29
N LEU A 344 -2.34 16.00 -10.84
CA LEU A 344 -0.98 15.75 -10.41
C LEU A 344 -0.53 16.85 -9.44
N PRO A 345 0.47 16.58 -8.58
CA PRO A 345 1.00 17.57 -7.66
C PRO A 345 1.44 18.84 -8.39
N GLN A 346 1.07 19.98 -7.85
CA GLN A 346 1.42 21.31 -8.33
C GLN A 346 2.17 22.06 -7.24
N GLN A 347 3.28 22.69 -7.60
CA GLN A 347 4.06 23.49 -6.67
C GLN A 347 3.23 24.68 -6.13
N ASN A 348 3.22 24.81 -4.81
CA ASN A 348 2.61 25.86 -4.01
C ASN A 348 3.70 26.67 -3.26
N GLY A 349 4.57 27.34 -4.03
CA GLY A 349 5.67 28.14 -3.48
C GLY A 349 6.85 27.31 -2.99
N ALA A 350 7.46 27.74 -1.89
CA ALA A 350 8.62 27.08 -1.27
C ALA A 350 8.53 27.18 0.26
N ALA A 351 9.19 26.26 0.95
CA ALA A 351 9.27 26.24 2.41
C ALA A 351 10.66 25.80 2.89
N GLU A 352 10.98 26.15 4.14
CA GLU A 352 12.20 25.70 4.80
C GLU A 352 11.99 24.37 5.50
N PHE A 353 12.92 23.45 5.33
CA PHE A 353 12.99 22.17 6.06
C PHE A 353 14.36 21.99 6.67
N GLU A 354 14.40 21.38 7.85
CA GLU A 354 15.65 21.13 8.58
C GLU A 354 16.44 19.97 7.96
N PHE A 355 17.76 20.09 8.01
CA PHE A 355 18.69 18.99 7.79
C PHE A 355 19.75 18.98 8.90
N THR A 356 20.33 17.82 9.14
CA THR A 356 21.47 17.65 10.05
C THR A 356 22.58 16.91 9.33
N LEU A 357 23.82 17.33 9.60
CA LEU A 357 25.03 16.77 9.02
C LEU A 357 26.07 16.54 10.13
N VAL A 358 26.66 15.36 10.13
CA VAL A 358 27.74 14.92 11.03
C VAL A 358 28.95 14.63 10.16
N ILE A 359 29.97 15.47 10.27
CA ILE A 359 31.26 15.28 9.63
C ILE A 359 32.19 14.55 10.60
N PRO A 360 32.72 13.38 10.25
CA PRO A 360 33.62 12.65 11.13
C PRO A 360 34.98 13.36 11.26
N THR A 361 35.69 13.11 12.35
CA THR A 361 37.04 13.64 12.57
C THR A 361 38.01 13.17 11.48
N SER A 362 37.83 11.95 10.96
CA SER A 362 38.60 11.43 9.82
C SER A 362 38.50 12.30 8.54
N ALA A 363 37.42 13.07 8.37
CA ALA A 363 37.20 13.97 7.22
C ALA A 363 38.27 15.06 7.10
N PHE A 364 38.90 15.46 8.21
CA PHE A 364 39.94 16.49 8.24
C PHE A 364 41.28 16.00 7.66
N THR A 365 41.42 14.69 7.44
CA THR A 365 42.58 14.09 6.74
C THR A 365 42.22 13.66 5.33
N THR A 366 41.03 13.11 5.13
CA THR A 366 40.53 12.68 3.82
C THR A 366 39.05 13.05 3.75
N PRO A 367 38.62 13.89 2.79
CA PRO A 367 37.24 14.34 2.71
C PRO A 367 36.27 13.15 2.69
N ALA A 368 35.17 13.27 3.42
CA ALA A 368 34.26 12.17 3.68
C ALA A 368 33.17 12.06 2.61
N THR A 369 32.80 10.83 2.25
CA THR A 369 31.75 10.57 1.25
C THR A 369 30.36 10.79 1.85
N PRO A 370 29.43 11.51 1.17
CA PRO A 370 28.04 11.65 1.61
C PRO A 370 27.33 10.31 1.79
N LEU A 371 26.75 10.11 2.98
CA LEU A 371 25.88 8.98 3.29
C LEU A 371 24.59 9.50 3.93
N GLN A 372 23.51 9.49 3.15
CA GLN A 372 22.20 9.89 3.66
C GLN A 372 21.59 8.77 4.49
N TYR A 373 21.09 9.13 5.67
CA TYR A 373 20.39 8.19 6.54
C TYR A 373 18.88 8.44 6.60
N GLY A 374 18.10 7.39 6.38
CA GLY A 374 16.65 7.39 6.56
C GLY A 374 16.23 6.83 7.93
N HIS A 375 15.47 7.61 8.71
CA HIS A 375 15.06 7.22 10.07
C HIS A 375 13.94 6.18 10.14
N GLY A 376 13.82 5.54 11.30
CA GLY A 376 12.76 4.57 11.63
C GLY A 376 11.36 5.19 11.82
N LEU A 377 10.34 4.36 12.03
CA LEU A 377 8.94 4.80 12.12
C LEU A 377 8.73 5.83 13.23
N LEU A 378 8.17 7.00 12.89
CA LEU A 378 7.92 8.12 13.81
C LEU A 378 9.20 8.59 14.53
N GLY A 379 10.36 8.37 13.91
CA GLY A 379 11.67 8.78 14.41
C GLY A 379 12.10 10.17 13.93
N SER A 380 13.38 10.47 14.16
CA SER A 380 14.03 11.69 13.67
C SER A 380 15.42 11.34 13.14
N GLY A 381 15.69 11.73 11.91
CA GLY A 381 16.98 11.54 11.26
C GLY A 381 18.11 12.23 12.02
N ARG A 382 17.85 13.44 12.54
CA ARG A 382 18.79 14.18 13.40
C ARG A 382 19.26 13.36 14.59
N GLN A 383 18.34 12.68 15.28
CA GLN A 383 18.69 11.86 16.45
C GLN A 383 19.40 10.57 16.03
N ASP A 384 18.93 9.92 14.97
CA ASP A 384 19.44 8.61 14.56
C ASP A 384 20.89 8.68 14.08
N ILE A 385 21.29 9.70 13.31
CA ILE A 385 22.68 9.82 12.82
C ILE A 385 23.70 10.11 13.93
N GLN A 386 23.24 10.49 15.12
CA GLN A 386 24.08 10.74 16.29
C GLN A 386 24.25 9.50 17.19
N LEU A 387 23.68 8.35 16.83
CA LEU A 387 23.85 7.12 17.59
C LEU A 387 25.32 6.67 17.55
N ASP A 388 25.84 6.25 18.72
CA ASP A 388 27.24 5.88 18.92
C ASP A 388 27.81 4.96 17.83
N HIS A 389 27.07 3.90 17.47
CA HIS A 389 27.51 2.93 16.46
C HIS A 389 27.53 3.51 15.03
N ARG A 390 26.69 4.51 14.72
CA ARG A 390 26.70 5.19 13.42
C ARG A 390 27.83 6.20 13.33
N ILE A 391 28.06 6.97 14.39
CA ILE A 391 29.23 7.86 14.48
C ILE A 391 30.52 7.02 14.35
N ALA A 392 30.61 5.89 15.07
CA ALA A 392 31.74 4.98 14.96
C ALA A 392 31.96 4.49 13.53
N PHE A 393 30.88 4.07 12.86
CA PHE A 393 30.90 3.61 11.48
C PHE A 393 31.36 4.72 10.52
N ALA A 394 30.79 5.91 10.65
CA ALA A 394 31.11 7.08 9.83
C ALA A 394 32.57 7.49 9.94
N ASP A 395 33.12 7.57 11.16
CA ASP A 395 34.52 7.93 11.37
C ASP A 395 35.48 6.85 10.88
N THR A 396 35.16 5.57 11.12
CA THR A 396 35.98 4.43 10.68
C THR A 396 36.08 4.33 9.16
N TYR A 397 34.98 4.58 8.45
CA TYR A 397 34.89 4.36 7.00
C TYR A 397 34.87 5.65 6.16
N GLY A 398 34.92 6.82 6.79
CA GLY A 398 35.01 8.12 6.11
C GLY A 398 33.70 8.58 5.47
N TYR A 399 32.58 8.53 6.20
CA TYR A 399 31.28 8.99 5.72
C TYR A 399 30.82 10.27 6.41
N ALA A 400 30.38 11.25 5.61
CA ALA A 400 29.63 12.41 6.08
C ALA A 400 28.16 11.99 6.21
N LEU A 401 27.72 11.71 7.44
CA LEU A 401 26.33 11.30 7.70
C LEU A 401 25.42 12.52 7.67
N PHE A 402 24.32 12.42 6.95
CA PHE A 402 23.30 13.46 7.00
C PHE A 402 21.90 12.88 6.91
N ALA A 403 20.93 13.64 7.42
CA ALA A 403 19.54 13.22 7.41
C ALA A 403 18.59 14.39 7.25
N VAL A 404 17.44 14.08 6.67
CA VAL A 404 16.23 14.90 6.61
C VAL A 404 15.07 13.98 7.00
N ASP A 405 14.10 14.52 7.73
CA ASP A 405 13.00 13.73 8.23
C ASP A 405 12.03 13.30 7.11
N TRP A 406 11.59 12.04 7.18
CA TRP A 406 10.47 11.49 6.43
C TRP A 406 9.15 12.08 6.95
N ILE A 407 8.93 13.37 6.69
CA ILE A 407 7.72 14.06 7.08
C ILE A 407 6.47 13.30 6.58
N GLY A 408 5.41 13.28 7.39
CA GLY A 408 4.28 12.37 7.25
C GLY A 408 4.42 11.11 8.10
N MET A 409 5.64 10.72 8.47
CA MET A 409 5.94 9.66 9.44
C MET A 409 7.18 9.97 10.30
N ALA A 410 7.42 11.26 10.59
CA ALA A 410 8.44 11.72 11.53
C ALA A 410 7.86 11.86 12.95
N ALA A 411 8.72 12.09 13.94
CA ALA A 411 8.31 12.29 15.33
C ALA A 411 7.24 13.40 15.48
N ASP A 412 7.34 14.46 14.69
CA ASP A 412 6.42 15.59 14.70
C ASP A 412 5.02 15.25 14.15
N ASP A 413 4.90 14.19 13.34
CA ASP A 413 3.62 13.73 12.80
C ASP A 413 2.86 12.81 13.77
N ALA A 414 3.52 12.30 14.81
CA ALA A 414 2.97 11.27 15.69
C ALA A 414 1.65 11.68 16.36
N VAL A 415 1.52 12.95 16.77
CA VAL A 415 0.29 13.46 17.41
C VAL A 415 -0.86 13.50 16.40
N ALA A 416 -0.64 14.07 15.21
CA ALA A 416 -1.67 14.14 14.17
C ALA A 416 -2.13 12.74 13.74
N ILE A 417 -1.19 11.78 13.62
CA ILE A 417 -1.49 10.38 13.30
C ILE A 417 -2.34 9.74 14.40
N ALA A 418 -1.93 9.88 15.67
CA ALA A 418 -2.68 9.32 16.79
C ALA A 418 -4.10 9.89 16.86
N GLU A 419 -4.29 11.18 16.55
CA GLU A 419 -5.61 11.83 16.55
C GLU A 419 -6.55 11.23 15.50
N PHE A 420 -6.15 11.14 14.23
CA PHE A 420 -7.04 10.60 13.20
C PHE A 420 -7.25 9.08 13.36
N VAL A 421 -6.24 8.34 13.82
CA VAL A 421 -6.36 6.91 14.13
C VAL A 421 -7.37 6.68 15.26
N ALA A 422 -7.29 7.48 16.34
CA ALA A 422 -8.24 7.41 17.45
C ALA A 422 -9.65 7.84 17.05
N ALA A 423 -9.79 8.74 16.08
CA ALA A 423 -11.08 9.15 15.54
C ALA A 423 -11.68 8.14 14.54
N GLY A 424 -10.91 7.15 14.07
CA GLY A 424 -11.30 6.29 12.95
C GLY A 424 -11.43 7.06 11.63
N ASP A 425 -10.74 8.20 11.49
CA ASP A 425 -10.81 9.08 10.32
C ASP A 425 -9.83 8.63 9.23
N LEU A 426 -10.20 7.54 8.55
CA LEU A 426 -9.38 6.89 7.53
C LEU A 426 -9.04 7.80 6.35
N GLU A 427 -9.86 8.82 6.09
CA GLU A 427 -9.64 9.78 5.02
C GLU A 427 -8.41 10.66 5.29
N GLN A 428 -8.09 10.91 6.57
CA GLN A 428 -6.89 11.67 6.94
C GLN A 428 -5.60 10.90 6.72
N PHE A 429 -5.67 9.59 6.43
CA PHE A 429 -4.48 8.84 6.01
C PHE A 429 -3.81 9.45 4.79
N VAL A 430 -4.57 10.18 3.95
CA VAL A 430 -4.01 10.96 2.84
C VAL A 430 -2.97 11.97 3.28
N THR A 431 -3.14 12.60 4.45
CA THR A 431 -2.19 13.62 4.95
C THR A 431 -0.82 13.02 5.26
N LEU A 432 -0.79 11.76 5.69
CA LEU A 432 0.43 11.00 5.91
C LEU A 432 1.11 10.67 4.57
N VAL A 433 0.34 10.19 3.59
CA VAL A 433 0.88 9.84 2.25
C VAL A 433 1.37 11.09 1.52
N ASP A 434 0.60 12.16 1.52
CA ASP A 434 0.90 13.43 0.87
C ASP A 434 2.17 14.06 1.45
N ARG A 435 2.30 14.09 2.78
CA ARG A 435 3.52 14.58 3.43
C ARG A 435 4.71 13.69 3.13
N LEU A 436 4.54 12.36 3.07
CA LEU A 436 5.63 11.46 2.66
C LEU A 436 6.13 11.75 1.23
N HIS A 437 5.25 12.17 0.31
CA HIS A 437 5.69 12.59 -1.03
C HIS A 437 6.64 13.79 -0.95
N GLN A 438 6.28 14.80 -0.15
CA GLN A 438 7.16 15.94 0.11
C GLN A 438 8.44 15.52 0.86
N GLY A 439 8.36 14.60 1.83
CA GLY A 439 9.52 14.09 2.56
C GLY A 439 10.53 13.37 1.66
N ILE A 440 10.04 12.55 0.73
CA ILE A 440 10.88 11.91 -0.30
C ILE A 440 11.55 12.96 -1.17
N LEU A 441 10.82 13.97 -1.63
CA LEU A 441 11.38 15.07 -2.40
C LEU A 441 12.47 15.80 -1.59
N ASN A 442 12.19 16.16 -0.34
CA ASN A 442 13.13 16.84 0.54
C ASN A 442 14.44 16.04 0.66
N SER A 443 14.36 14.72 0.87
CA SER A 443 15.54 13.85 0.95
C SER A 443 16.35 13.82 -0.35
N LEU A 444 15.71 13.82 -1.53
CA LEU A 444 16.40 13.90 -2.82
C LEU A 444 17.17 15.23 -2.96
N LEU A 445 16.53 16.35 -2.59
CA LEU A 445 17.16 17.67 -2.67
C LEU A 445 18.29 17.84 -1.62
N ALA A 446 18.17 17.21 -0.46
CA ALA A 446 19.21 17.22 0.57
C ALA A 446 20.50 16.52 0.10
N MET A 447 20.38 15.42 -0.65
CA MET A 447 21.55 14.78 -1.27
C MET A 447 22.26 15.72 -2.23
N ARG A 448 21.50 16.48 -3.02
CA ARG A 448 22.06 17.48 -3.94
C ARG A 448 22.71 18.65 -3.20
N LEU A 449 22.10 19.14 -2.11
CA LEU A 449 22.68 20.17 -1.25
C LEU A 449 24.04 19.72 -0.65
N VAL A 450 24.08 18.55 -0.04
CA VAL A 450 25.28 18.02 0.63
C VAL A 450 26.41 17.73 -0.36
N SER A 451 26.06 17.25 -1.55
CA SER A 451 27.03 16.93 -2.61
C SER A 451 27.35 18.11 -3.53
N GLY A 452 26.68 19.25 -3.34
CA GLY A 452 26.77 20.46 -4.15
C GLY A 452 27.23 21.63 -3.31
N ALA A 453 26.34 22.58 -3.01
CA ALA A 453 26.71 23.84 -2.38
C ALA A 453 27.46 23.69 -1.04
N LEU A 454 27.18 22.64 -0.24
CA LEU A 454 27.89 22.42 1.03
C LEU A 454 29.35 22.00 0.86
N VAL A 455 29.75 21.45 -0.29
CA VAL A 455 31.15 21.15 -0.59
C VAL A 455 31.98 22.44 -0.64
N ASP A 456 31.37 23.53 -1.10
CA ASP A 456 31.99 24.84 -1.26
C ASP A 456 31.71 25.83 -0.11
N ASP A 457 30.96 25.41 0.92
CA ASP A 457 30.67 26.26 2.06
C ASP A 457 31.95 26.57 2.87
N PRO A 458 32.30 27.84 3.13
CA PRO A 458 33.50 28.20 3.89
C PRO A 458 33.59 27.57 5.30
N MET A 459 32.45 27.29 5.94
CA MET A 459 32.39 26.61 7.24
C MET A 459 32.72 25.12 7.15
N LEU A 460 32.58 24.54 5.96
CA LEU A 460 32.91 23.13 5.64
C LEU A 460 34.21 23.01 4.84
N GLN A 461 34.96 24.12 4.71
CA GLN A 461 36.30 24.16 4.14
C GLN A 461 37.36 24.68 5.12
N PRO A 462 37.56 24.04 6.30
CA PRO A 462 38.64 24.45 7.20
C PRO A 462 39.97 24.38 6.44
N MET A 463 40.73 25.48 6.48
CA MET A 463 42.00 25.64 5.76
C MET A 463 41.86 25.62 4.21
N GLY A 464 40.66 25.85 3.68
CA GLY A 464 40.39 25.93 2.23
C GLY A 464 40.39 24.58 1.52
N GLN A 465 40.11 23.48 2.25
CA GLN A 465 39.93 22.13 1.69
C GLN A 465 38.53 21.62 2.07
N PRO A 466 37.75 21.06 1.15
CA PRO A 466 36.43 20.52 1.45
C PRO A 466 36.52 19.34 2.42
N LEU A 467 35.60 19.27 3.36
CA LEU A 467 35.42 18.10 4.24
C LEU A 467 34.56 17.00 3.59
N ILE A 468 33.94 17.28 2.45
CA ILE A 468 33.03 16.37 1.74
C ILE A 468 33.63 16.02 0.38
N ASP A 469 33.65 14.74 0.04
CA ASP A 469 33.95 14.24 -1.31
C ASP A 469 32.65 13.84 -2.02
N PRO A 470 32.14 14.64 -2.98
CA PRO A 470 30.87 14.39 -3.64
C PRO A 470 30.95 13.37 -4.80
N SER A 471 32.11 12.74 -5.02
CA SER A 471 32.34 11.83 -6.15
C SER A 471 31.54 10.52 -6.06
N GLU A 472 31.22 10.10 -4.85
CA GLU A 472 30.30 8.99 -4.57
C GLU A 472 29.21 9.46 -3.60
N ARG A 473 28.03 8.84 -3.69
CA ARG A 473 26.84 9.23 -2.91
C ARG A 473 26.08 7.99 -2.54
N TYR A 474 25.78 7.84 -1.25
CA TYR A 474 25.20 6.62 -0.71
C TYR A 474 23.95 6.87 0.12
N TYR A 475 23.12 5.84 0.21
CA TYR A 475 21.95 5.81 1.08
C TYR A 475 22.02 4.62 2.05
N HIS A 476 21.64 4.85 3.31
CA HIS A 476 21.36 3.79 4.27
C HIS A 476 20.07 4.12 5.01
N GLY A 477 19.16 3.15 5.14
CA GLY A 477 18.03 3.30 6.05
C GLY A 477 17.63 1.96 6.64
N ASP A 478 17.20 1.99 7.89
CA ASP A 478 16.74 0.80 8.61
C ASP A 478 15.24 0.92 8.92
N SER A 479 14.52 -0.21 8.94
CA SER A 479 13.07 -0.26 9.20
C SER A 479 12.29 0.65 8.23
N GLN A 480 11.59 1.69 8.68
CA GLN A 480 10.95 2.69 7.80
C GLN A 480 11.92 3.32 6.81
N GLY A 481 13.16 3.63 7.22
CA GLY A 481 14.21 4.10 6.32
C GLY A 481 14.56 3.05 5.27
N GLY A 482 14.43 1.77 5.56
CA GLY A 482 14.55 0.70 4.56
C GLY A 482 13.34 0.66 3.63
N ILE A 483 12.12 0.84 4.15
CA ILE A 483 10.86 0.82 3.37
C ILE A 483 10.81 1.99 2.39
N LEU A 484 10.90 3.22 2.91
CA LEU A 484 10.89 4.45 2.10
C LEU A 484 12.19 4.58 1.30
N GLY A 485 13.28 3.99 1.80
CA GLY A 485 14.54 3.85 1.08
C GLY A 485 14.40 3.12 -0.25
N ALA A 486 13.53 2.12 -0.36
CA ALA A 486 13.25 1.47 -1.64
C ALA A 486 12.67 2.46 -2.67
N THR A 487 11.73 3.31 -2.24
CA THR A 487 11.15 4.37 -3.09
C THR A 487 12.17 5.45 -3.40
N TYR A 488 12.94 5.91 -2.41
CA TYR A 488 14.03 6.87 -2.61
C TYR A 488 15.05 6.37 -3.64
N MET A 489 15.51 5.12 -3.50
CA MET A 489 16.48 4.52 -4.41
C MET A 489 15.93 4.37 -5.84
N ALA A 490 14.62 4.12 -5.98
CA ALA A 490 13.98 4.06 -7.29
C ALA A 490 13.82 5.44 -7.96
N LEU A 491 13.76 6.51 -7.17
CA LEU A 491 13.58 7.88 -7.66
C LEU A 491 14.89 8.64 -7.83
N SER A 492 15.91 8.34 -7.03
CA SER A 492 17.16 9.08 -6.99
C SER A 492 17.87 9.10 -8.34
N THR A 493 18.40 10.26 -8.70
CA THR A 493 19.30 10.44 -9.85
C THR A 493 20.76 10.59 -9.43
N ASP A 494 21.02 10.56 -8.11
CA ASP A 494 22.30 10.85 -7.50
C ASP A 494 22.93 9.62 -6.82
N VAL A 495 22.11 8.66 -6.40
CA VAL A 495 22.54 7.52 -5.58
C VAL A 495 22.44 6.22 -6.35
N GLU A 496 23.57 5.58 -6.59
CA GLU A 496 23.64 4.30 -7.32
C GLU A 496 23.68 3.07 -6.39
N ARG A 497 24.07 3.26 -5.12
CA ARG A 497 24.15 2.17 -4.14
C ARG A 497 23.52 2.58 -2.82
N GLY A 498 22.72 1.67 -2.26
CA GLY A 498 22.12 1.88 -0.96
C GLY A 498 21.98 0.57 -0.17
N LEU A 499 21.89 0.71 1.15
CA LEU A 499 21.60 -0.37 2.08
C LEU A 499 20.20 -0.18 2.67
N LEU A 500 19.32 -1.15 2.44
CA LEU A 500 17.97 -1.17 3.01
C LEU A 500 17.95 -2.23 4.13
N GLY A 501 18.13 -1.79 5.37
CA GLY A 501 18.14 -2.67 6.53
C GLY A 501 16.73 -2.97 7.03
N VAL A 502 16.44 -4.26 7.23
CA VAL A 502 15.20 -4.77 7.82
C VAL A 502 13.91 -4.08 7.33
N PRO A 503 13.71 -3.85 6.01
CA PRO A 503 12.59 -3.04 5.53
C PRO A 503 11.24 -3.73 5.78
N GLY A 504 11.17 -5.07 5.86
CA GLY A 504 9.90 -5.77 6.07
C GLY A 504 8.81 -5.48 5.03
N GLN A 505 9.14 -4.92 3.87
CA GLN A 505 8.20 -4.42 2.88
C GLN A 505 7.31 -5.51 2.22
N PRO A 506 6.15 -5.14 1.64
CA PRO A 506 5.53 -3.81 1.64
C PRO A 506 4.70 -3.56 2.90
N TYR A 507 4.37 -2.29 3.20
CA TYR A 507 3.50 -2.01 4.34
C TYR A 507 2.12 -2.71 4.24
N SER A 508 1.66 -3.14 3.04
CA SER A 508 0.38 -3.85 2.86
C SER A 508 0.40 -5.26 3.45
N LEU A 509 1.61 -5.76 3.74
CA LEU A 509 1.86 -6.95 4.54
C LEU A 509 2.05 -6.58 6.02
N LEU A 510 2.86 -5.55 6.31
CA LEU A 510 3.25 -5.20 7.68
C LEU A 510 2.13 -4.66 8.58
N LEU A 511 1.23 -3.82 8.07
CA LEU A 511 0.28 -3.08 8.93
C LEU A 511 -0.56 -3.98 9.83
N GLY A 512 -0.93 -5.17 9.35
CA GLY A 512 -1.71 -6.14 10.12
C GLY A 512 -0.88 -7.20 10.85
N ARG A 513 0.44 -7.09 10.85
CA ARG A 513 1.37 -8.13 11.36
C ARG A 513 2.47 -7.63 12.29
N GLY A 514 2.80 -6.34 12.23
CA GLY A 514 3.83 -5.76 13.09
C GLY A 514 3.33 -5.60 14.52
N GLU A 515 4.01 -6.19 15.50
CA GLU A 515 3.70 -6.01 16.93
C GLU A 515 3.75 -4.53 17.32
N GLU A 516 4.77 -3.81 16.85
CA GLU A 516 4.94 -2.36 17.06
C GLU A 516 3.78 -1.54 16.47
N LEU A 517 3.19 -2.01 15.37
CA LEU A 517 2.05 -1.37 14.73
C LEU A 517 0.73 -1.72 15.44
N ALA A 518 0.64 -2.88 16.09
CA ALA A 518 -0.56 -3.29 16.82
C ALA A 518 -0.92 -2.30 17.94
N GLU A 519 0.07 -1.74 18.63
CA GLU A 519 -0.17 -0.69 19.64
C GLU A 519 -0.64 0.63 19.01
N LEU A 520 0.00 1.05 17.90
CA LEU A 520 -0.39 2.27 17.17
C LEU A 520 -1.82 2.18 16.63
N PHE A 521 -2.22 1.00 16.14
CA PHE A 521 -3.56 0.76 15.58
C PHE A 521 -4.58 0.23 16.59
N ALA A 522 -4.24 0.06 17.87
CA ALA A 522 -5.21 -0.36 18.88
C ALA A 522 -6.46 0.55 18.97
N PRO A 523 -6.34 1.89 18.87
CA PRO A 523 -7.50 2.76 18.79
C PRO A 523 -8.33 2.52 17.52
N LEU A 524 -7.69 2.22 16.38
CA LEU A 524 -8.37 1.87 15.13
C LEU A 524 -9.20 0.59 15.30
N ASN A 525 -8.63 -0.42 15.94
CA ASN A 525 -9.32 -1.68 16.24
C ASN A 525 -10.54 -1.47 17.16
N SER A 526 -10.49 -0.45 18.03
CA SER A 526 -11.65 -0.06 18.83
C SER A 526 -12.69 0.71 18.01
N ALA A 527 -12.28 1.48 17.01
CA ALA A 527 -13.18 2.22 16.13
C ALA A 527 -13.92 1.30 15.13
N PHE A 528 -13.28 0.20 14.75
CA PHE A 528 -13.83 -0.83 13.85
C PHE A 528 -13.85 -2.18 14.60
N PRO A 529 -14.92 -2.52 15.34
CA PRO A 529 -14.96 -3.74 16.15
C PRO A 529 -15.05 -5.02 15.29
N ASP A 530 -15.62 -4.93 14.10
CA ASP A 530 -15.76 -6.04 13.16
C ASP A 530 -14.43 -6.41 12.50
N GLY A 531 -14.12 -7.70 12.44
CA GLY A 531 -12.87 -8.21 11.87
C GLY A 531 -12.69 -7.89 10.39
N LEU A 532 -13.75 -8.01 9.59
CA LEU A 532 -13.72 -7.73 8.15
C LEU A 532 -13.57 -6.24 7.90
N ASP A 533 -14.20 -5.39 8.71
CA ASP A 533 -14.01 -3.93 8.64
C ASP A 533 -12.56 -3.53 8.89
N ARG A 534 -11.91 -4.09 9.92
CA ARG A 534 -10.47 -3.83 10.19
C ARG A 534 -9.61 -4.22 9.00
N ARG A 535 -9.87 -5.41 8.41
CA ARG A 535 -9.13 -5.90 7.25
C ARG A 535 -9.31 -4.98 6.05
N TRP A 536 -10.53 -4.53 5.80
CA TRP A 536 -10.85 -3.61 4.72
C TRP A 536 -10.15 -2.25 4.89
N CYS A 537 -10.29 -1.65 6.07
CA CYS A 537 -9.72 -0.34 6.41
C CYS A 537 -8.19 -0.31 6.28
N SER A 538 -7.51 -1.38 6.73
CA SER A 538 -6.05 -1.48 6.64
C SER A 538 -5.51 -1.60 5.19
N ARG A 539 -6.38 -1.83 4.19
CA ARG A 539 -6.01 -1.87 2.77
C ARG A 539 -6.48 -0.66 1.98
N CYS A 540 -7.64 -0.07 2.30
CA CYS A 540 -8.11 1.14 1.62
C CYS A 540 -7.11 2.29 1.79
N SER A 541 -6.42 2.42 2.92
CA SER A 541 -5.38 3.44 3.14
C SER A 541 -4.26 3.52 2.07
N ARG A 542 -4.16 2.58 1.12
CA ARG A 542 -3.07 2.45 0.15
C ARG A 542 -3.44 2.73 -1.30
N SER A 543 -4.71 2.83 -1.66
CA SER A 543 -5.15 3.09 -3.03
C SER A 543 -5.08 4.58 -3.41
N CYS A 544 -4.50 5.43 -2.57
CA CYS A 544 -4.34 6.86 -2.84
C CYS A 544 -3.20 7.09 -3.85
N GLY A 545 -3.53 7.03 -5.14
CA GLY A 545 -2.74 7.60 -6.24
C GLY A 545 -3.28 8.97 -6.65
N THR A 546 -2.41 9.88 -7.04
CA THR A 546 -2.77 11.23 -7.52
C THR A 546 -3.29 11.16 -8.95
N ALA A 547 -4.62 11.25 -9.12
CA ALA A 547 -5.26 11.31 -10.43
C ALA A 547 -6.42 12.33 -10.45
N PRO A 548 -6.75 12.91 -11.63
CA PRO A 548 -7.58 14.11 -11.75
C PRO A 548 -9.03 13.93 -11.36
N SER A 549 -9.56 14.91 -10.63
CA SER A 549 -10.99 15.16 -10.49
C SER A 549 -11.32 16.55 -11.01
N ARG A 550 -12.28 16.66 -11.94
CA ARG A 550 -12.85 17.95 -12.34
C ARG A 550 -13.94 18.41 -11.36
N PRO A 551 -14.12 19.74 -11.16
CA PRO A 551 -15.17 20.27 -10.32
C PRO A 551 -16.54 20.10 -10.99
N GLY A 552 -17.49 19.55 -10.25
CA GLY A 552 -18.89 19.48 -10.65
C GLY A 552 -19.45 20.88 -10.89
N THR A 553 -20.01 21.09 -12.08
CA THR A 553 -20.82 22.27 -12.40
C THR A 553 -22.07 22.26 -11.51
N ALA A 554 -22.05 23.05 -10.45
CA ALA A 554 -23.25 23.41 -9.72
C ALA A 554 -24.17 24.22 -10.64
N THR A 555 -25.21 23.58 -11.16
CA THR A 555 -26.33 24.26 -11.82
C THR A 555 -27.00 25.19 -10.80
N PRO A 556 -27.15 26.51 -11.06
CA PRO A 556 -27.89 27.36 -10.15
C PRO A 556 -29.37 27.06 -10.29
N SER A 557 -30.00 26.64 -9.21
CA SER A 557 -31.45 26.56 -9.07
C SER A 557 -32.08 27.93 -9.39
N ALA A 558 -32.84 27.99 -10.49
CA ALA A 558 -33.67 29.13 -10.84
C ALA A 558 -34.87 29.24 -9.87
N PRO A 559 -35.35 30.46 -9.55
CA PRO A 559 -36.36 30.68 -8.52
C PRO A 559 -37.77 30.32 -9.02
N THR A 560 -38.49 29.56 -8.21
CA THR A 560 -39.90 29.23 -8.36
C THR A 560 -40.74 30.52 -8.35
N THR A 561 -41.20 30.95 -9.51
CA THR A 561 -42.20 32.03 -9.65
C THR A 561 -43.60 31.40 -9.65
N CYS A 562 -44.38 31.74 -8.63
CA CYS A 562 -45.78 31.36 -8.48
C CYS A 562 -46.65 32.24 -9.42
N PRO A 563 -47.64 31.69 -10.17
CA PRO A 563 -48.38 32.48 -11.14
C PRO A 563 -49.57 33.21 -10.48
N ALA A 564 -49.58 34.54 -10.57
CA ALA A 564 -50.76 35.34 -10.31
C ALA A 564 -51.76 35.22 -11.48
N ARG A 565 -52.89 34.54 -11.26
CA ARG A 565 -54.11 34.72 -12.05
C ARG A 565 -55.22 35.30 -11.16
N ARG A 566 -55.63 36.52 -11.47
CA ARG A 566 -57.00 37.04 -11.26
C ARG A 566 -57.36 37.88 -12.48
N PRO A 567 -58.61 37.79 -12.96
CA PRO A 567 -59.58 38.77 -12.48
C PRO A 567 -61.01 38.26 -12.20
N ARG A 568 -61.59 38.84 -11.14
CA ARG A 568 -62.95 39.42 -10.97
C ARG A 568 -64.26 38.61 -11.16
N ARG A 569 -65.09 38.82 -10.11
CA ARG A 569 -66.57 38.88 -10.01
C ARG A 569 -67.27 37.51 -10.07
N SER A 570 -68.20 37.17 -9.17
CA SER A 570 -69.08 37.92 -8.25
C SER A 570 -69.27 37.16 -6.96
#